data_AF-A0A948XYD9-F1
#
_entry.id   AF-A0A948XYD9-F1
#
_cell.length_a   1.000
_cell.length_b   1.000
_cell.length_c   1.000
_cell.angle_alpha   90.00
_cell.angle_beta   90.00
_cell.angle_gamma   90.00
#
_symmetry.space_group_name_H-M   'P 1'
#
loop_
_entity.id
_entity.type
_entity.pdbx_description
1 polymer ?
#
loop_
_entity_poly.entity_id
_entity_poly.type
_entity_poly.pdbx_seq_one_letter_code
_entity_poly.pdbx_strand_id
1 'polypeptide(L)'
;GALRWAVGEMERRFGVLQGAGKRDIGSYNKDIDGERLPYIVIVIDELADLMSSYGREAEGAIVRIAQMARAVGIHLIVATQRPSVEVITGLIKANITSRMAFQVASQIDSRTILDMGGAEKLLGNGDMLFLAGNSAKPIRVQGGYVSEKEIKKVTDYLRKGCEPEYKDELDSSGTESRRTSFSADGSEADDELYEEAKAEVIRAGKASASLLQRRLRVGYARAARLIDILEDRGVVGPSDGAKARDVFEDKGAEEEI
;
A
#
# COMPACT_ATOMS: atom_id res chain seq x y z
N GLY A 1 -8.07 2.87 1.92
CA GLY A 1 -7.55 2.02 3.02
C GLY A 1 -6.40 2.71 3.73
N ALA A 2 -6.19 2.43 5.02
CA ALA A 2 -5.25 3.15 5.89
C ALA A 2 -3.80 3.22 5.38
N LEU A 3 -3.27 2.16 4.74
CA LEU A 3 -1.93 2.21 4.15
C LEU A 3 -1.80 3.18 2.98
N ARG A 4 -2.86 3.32 2.17
CA ARG A 4 -2.90 4.29 1.09
C ARG A 4 -2.95 5.72 1.64
N TRP A 5 -3.74 5.94 2.70
CA TRP A 5 -3.73 7.21 3.41
C TRP A 5 -2.35 7.53 3.98
N ALA A 6 -1.66 6.55 4.59
CA ALA A 6 -0.33 6.74 5.14
C ALA A 6 0.69 7.14 4.07
N VAL A 7 0.58 6.58 2.87
CA VAL A 7 1.39 6.97 1.71
C VAL A 7 1.08 8.42 1.28
N GLY A 8 -0.19 8.83 1.23
CA GLY A 8 -0.57 10.21 0.92
C GLY A 8 -0.12 11.20 1.99
N GLU A 9 -0.27 10.86 3.27
CA GLU A 9 0.21 11.68 4.39
C GLU A 9 1.75 11.81 4.38
N MET A 10 2.46 10.74 4.00
CA MET A 10 3.91 10.76 3.80
C MET A 10 4.31 11.78 2.72
N GLU A 11 3.64 11.76 1.56
CA GLU A 11 3.89 12.72 0.47
C GLU A 11 3.57 14.16 0.90
N ARG A 12 2.42 14.37 1.56
CA ARG A 12 2.02 15.68 2.06
C ARG A 12 3.06 16.25 3.02
N ARG A 13 3.53 15.44 3.98
CA ARG A 13 4.57 15.86 4.93
C ARG A 13 5.90 16.12 4.24
N PHE A 14 6.25 15.35 3.22
CA PHE A 14 7.47 15.61 2.45
C PHE A 14 7.42 17.00 1.79
N GLY A 15 6.28 17.38 1.19
CA GLY A 15 6.05 18.72 0.65
C GLY A 15 6.13 19.82 1.72
N VAL A 16 5.56 19.58 2.91
CA VAL A 16 5.65 20.53 4.04
C VAL A 16 7.11 20.74 4.49
N LEU A 17 7.88 19.66 4.64
CA LEU A 17 9.29 19.74 5.03
C LEU A 17 10.11 20.47 3.97
N GLN A 18 9.91 20.15 2.69
CA GLN A 18 10.59 20.79 1.58
C GLN A 18 10.27 22.29 1.49
N GLY A 19 8.99 22.66 1.62
CA GLY A 19 8.56 24.06 1.63
C GLY A 19 9.14 24.86 2.79
N ALA A 20 9.38 24.22 3.93
CA ALA A 20 10.03 24.82 5.10
C ALA A 20 11.57 24.73 5.08
N GLY A 21 12.18 24.12 4.05
CA GLY A 21 13.62 23.90 3.96
C GLY A 21 14.18 22.97 5.06
N LYS A 22 13.37 22.04 5.57
CA LYS A 22 13.71 21.13 6.66
C LYS A 22 14.00 19.72 6.14
N ARG A 23 14.94 19.04 6.78
CA ARG A 23 15.38 17.69 6.38
C ARG A 23 14.54 16.58 7.00
N ASP A 24 13.98 16.83 8.18
CA ASP A 24 13.22 15.84 8.95
C ASP A 24 12.19 16.52 9.86
N ILE A 25 11.22 15.74 10.33
CA ILE A 25 10.16 16.18 11.24
C ILE A 25 10.70 16.78 12.55
N GLY A 26 11.84 16.29 13.05
CA GLY A 26 12.42 16.78 14.30
C GLY A 26 12.96 18.19 14.17
N SER A 27 13.66 18.47 13.06
CA SER A 27 14.14 19.80 12.68
C SER A 27 13.00 20.75 12.29
N TYR A 28 11.92 20.24 11.73
CA TYR A 28 10.72 21.03 11.47
C TYR A 28 10.01 21.44 12.76
N ASN A 29 9.71 20.48 13.63
CA ASN A 29 8.95 20.73 14.86
C ASN A 29 9.68 21.61 15.89
N LYS A 30 11.01 21.72 15.82
CA LYS A 30 11.80 22.61 16.69
C LYS A 30 11.50 24.09 16.48
N ASP A 31 11.14 24.46 15.25
CA ASP A 31 10.96 25.86 14.85
C ASP A 31 9.48 26.26 14.83
N ILE A 32 8.59 25.36 15.30
CA ILE A 32 7.16 25.56 15.38
C ILE A 32 6.75 25.73 16.84
N ASP A 33 6.27 26.93 17.15
CA ASP A 33 5.68 27.28 18.45
C ASP A 33 4.20 26.87 18.57
N GLY A 34 3.57 26.51 17.45
CA GLY A 34 2.17 26.06 17.36
C GLY A 34 2.01 24.55 17.20
N GLU A 35 1.03 24.14 16.40
CA GLU A 35 0.74 22.72 16.16
C GLU A 35 1.88 22.03 15.39
N ARG A 36 2.56 21.13 16.09
CA ARG A 36 3.64 20.31 15.56
C ARG A 36 3.07 19.13 14.78
N LEU A 37 3.82 18.64 13.79
CA LEU A 37 3.50 17.39 13.14
C LEU A 37 3.72 16.23 14.15
N PRO A 38 2.70 15.41 14.45
CA PRO A 38 2.87 14.29 15.36
C PRO A 38 3.60 13.15 14.65
N TYR A 39 4.35 12.34 15.41
CA TYR A 39 4.80 11.05 14.89
C TYR A 39 3.61 10.12 14.68
N ILE A 40 3.60 9.39 13.57
CA ILE A 40 2.56 8.39 13.28
C ILE A 40 3.21 7.01 13.40
N VAL A 41 2.60 6.13 14.19
CA VAL A 41 2.99 4.73 14.29
C VAL A 41 1.86 3.88 13.74
N ILE A 42 2.17 3.10 12.71
CA ILE A 42 1.24 2.17 12.07
C ILE A 42 1.60 0.78 12.58
N VAL A 43 0.63 0.08 13.16
CA VAL A 43 0.81 -1.27 13.70
C VAL A 43 -0.06 -2.24 12.90
N ILE A 44 0.57 -3.24 12.30
CA ILE A 44 -0.08 -4.35 11.60
C ILE A 44 0.17 -5.60 12.43
N ASP A 45 -0.86 -6.12 13.09
CA ASP A 45 -0.73 -7.27 14.00
C ASP A 45 -0.52 -8.59 13.25
N GLU A 46 -1.14 -8.74 12.07
CA GLU A 46 -0.97 -9.92 11.22
C GLU A 46 -0.80 -9.53 9.75
N LEU A 47 0.46 -9.50 9.30
CA LEU A 47 0.81 -9.21 7.92
C LEU A 47 0.23 -10.22 6.93
N ALA A 48 0.14 -11.50 7.32
CA ALA A 48 -0.28 -12.55 6.40
C ALA A 48 -1.73 -12.37 5.94
N ASP A 49 -2.62 -11.85 6.80
CA ASP A 49 -4.00 -11.56 6.44
C ASP A 49 -4.07 -10.44 5.41
N LEU A 50 -3.28 -9.39 5.62
CA LEU A 50 -3.17 -8.29 4.69
C LEU A 50 -2.62 -8.73 3.32
N MET A 51 -1.56 -9.55 3.33
CA MET A 51 -0.95 -10.09 2.11
C MET A 51 -1.89 -11.05 1.37
N SER A 52 -2.68 -11.85 2.08
CA SER A 52 -3.65 -12.76 1.45
C SER A 52 -4.80 -12.02 0.77
N SER A 53 -5.21 -10.88 1.33
CA SER A 53 -6.38 -10.12 0.86
C SER A 53 -6.04 -9.08 -0.20
N TYR A 54 -4.87 -8.43 -0.08
CA TYR A 54 -4.48 -7.28 -0.92
C TYR A 54 -3.13 -7.47 -1.64
N GLY A 55 -2.38 -8.53 -1.32
CA GLY A 55 -1.17 -8.97 -2.00
C GLY A 55 -0.21 -7.84 -2.37
N ARG A 56 -0.05 -7.62 -3.69
CA ARG A 56 0.89 -6.65 -4.26
C ARG A 56 0.63 -5.20 -3.87
N GLU A 57 -0.63 -4.81 -3.66
CA GLU A 57 -0.94 -3.42 -3.28
C GLU A 57 -0.44 -3.13 -1.85
N ALA A 58 -0.70 -4.05 -0.93
CA ALA A 58 -0.23 -3.95 0.45
C ALA A 58 1.29 -3.97 0.53
N GLU A 59 1.95 -4.89 -0.18
CA GLU A 59 3.41 -4.97 -0.25
C GLU A 59 4.01 -3.65 -0.78
N GLY A 60 3.46 -3.12 -1.87
CA GLY A 60 3.93 -1.87 -2.46
C GLY A 60 3.81 -0.68 -1.50
N ALA A 61 2.68 -0.56 -0.78
CA ALA A 61 2.49 0.49 0.21
C ALA A 61 3.47 0.35 1.39
N ILE A 62 3.66 -0.86 1.92
CA ILE A 62 4.59 -1.13 3.02
C ILE A 62 6.02 -0.78 2.61
N VAL A 63 6.46 -1.24 1.43
CA VAL A 63 7.80 -0.94 0.89
C VAL A 63 7.99 0.56 0.76
N ARG A 64 7.02 1.27 0.18
CA ARG A 64 7.09 2.72 -0.02
C ARG A 64 7.22 3.49 1.29
N ILE A 65 6.41 3.13 2.30
CA ILE A 65 6.49 3.72 3.65
C ILE A 65 7.84 3.41 4.27
N ALA A 66 8.29 2.15 4.25
CA ALA A 66 9.55 1.75 4.84
C ALA A 66 10.78 2.47 4.24
N GLN A 67 10.73 2.81 2.95
CA GLN A 67 11.80 3.54 2.24
C GLN A 67 11.87 5.01 2.61
N MET A 68 10.73 5.71 2.60
CA MET A 68 10.72 7.18 2.54
C MET A 68 10.24 7.83 3.83
N ALA A 69 9.55 7.10 4.70
CA ALA A 69 8.74 7.73 5.73
C ALA A 69 9.51 8.13 7.00
N ARG A 70 10.78 7.69 7.15
CA ARG A 70 11.65 8.01 8.30
C ARG A 70 11.80 9.51 8.53
N ALA A 71 12.03 10.28 7.47
CA ALA A 71 12.25 11.73 7.58
C ALA A 71 10.97 12.47 7.99
N VAL A 72 9.81 11.97 7.57
CA VAL A 72 8.49 12.59 7.83
C VAL A 72 7.82 12.08 9.11
N GLY A 73 8.51 11.23 9.89
CA GLY A 73 8.05 10.77 11.20
C GLY A 73 6.91 9.75 11.16
N ILE A 74 6.84 8.92 10.11
CA ILE A 74 5.90 7.80 10.04
C ILE A 74 6.70 6.51 10.20
N HIS A 75 6.28 5.66 11.13
CA HIS A 75 6.95 4.43 11.51
C HIS A 75 5.99 3.25 11.39
N LEU A 76 6.52 2.11 10.98
CA LEU A 76 5.76 0.90 10.76
C LEU A 76 6.23 -0.20 11.72
N ILE A 77 5.29 -0.84 12.39
CA ILE A 77 5.47 -2.07 13.16
C ILE A 77 4.63 -3.14 12.49
N VAL A 78 5.28 -4.21 12.06
CA VAL A 78 4.62 -5.32 11.38
C VAL A 78 4.89 -6.61 12.14
N ALA A 79 3.83 -7.30 12.51
CA ALA A 79 3.86 -8.59 13.16
C ALA A 79 3.18 -9.65 12.28
N THR A 80 3.55 -10.91 12.50
CA THR A 80 2.92 -12.06 11.86
C THR A 80 3.26 -13.32 12.65
N GLN A 81 2.31 -14.25 12.72
CA GLN A 81 2.53 -15.60 13.24
C GLN A 81 2.92 -16.60 12.13
N ARG A 82 2.89 -16.17 10.86
CA ARG A 82 3.14 -17.00 9.68
C ARG A 82 4.43 -16.55 8.97
N PRO A 83 5.61 -16.92 9.48
CA PRO A 83 6.90 -16.52 8.90
C PRO A 83 7.24 -17.33 7.63
N SER A 84 6.43 -17.17 6.57
CA SER A 84 6.67 -17.76 5.25
C SER A 84 7.29 -16.75 4.27
N VAL A 85 7.95 -17.25 3.22
CA VAL A 85 8.56 -16.41 2.17
C VAL A 85 7.50 -15.62 1.38
N GLU A 86 6.27 -16.12 1.32
CA GLU A 86 5.15 -15.46 0.66
C GLU A 86 4.63 -14.26 1.47
N VAL A 87 4.74 -14.31 2.80
CA VAL A 87 4.35 -13.22 3.70
C VAL A 87 5.50 -12.24 3.91
N ILE A 88 6.69 -12.75 4.24
CA ILE A 88 7.91 -11.97 4.47
C ILE A 88 8.78 -12.05 3.22
N THR A 89 8.34 -11.33 2.19
CA THR A 89 8.99 -11.33 0.87
C THR A 89 10.38 -10.68 0.92
N GLY A 90 11.16 -10.88 -0.13
CA GLY A 90 12.46 -10.20 -0.29
C GLY A 90 12.35 -8.67 -0.28
N LEU A 91 11.26 -8.11 -0.83
CA LEU A 91 11.05 -6.66 -0.85
C LEU A 91 10.75 -6.11 0.55
N ILE A 92 9.94 -6.82 1.33
CA ILE A 92 9.67 -6.46 2.73
C ILE A 92 10.97 -6.50 3.53
N LYS A 93 11.76 -7.58 3.40
CA LYS A 93 13.05 -7.70 4.10
C LYS A 93 14.05 -6.62 3.71
N ALA A 94 14.12 -6.26 2.43
CA ALA A 94 15.06 -5.24 1.95
C ALA A 94 14.81 -3.85 2.58
N ASN A 95 13.57 -3.55 2.98
CA ASN A 95 13.19 -2.22 3.47
C ASN A 95 12.91 -2.18 4.98
N ILE A 96 12.56 -3.31 5.60
CA ILE A 96 12.40 -3.44 7.05
C ILE A 96 13.65 -4.12 7.62
N THR A 97 14.62 -3.31 8.03
CA THR A 97 15.96 -3.76 8.45
C THR A 97 16.05 -4.13 9.93
N SER A 98 15.19 -3.57 10.78
CA SER A 98 15.12 -3.94 12.21
C SER A 98 14.08 -5.02 12.40
N ARG A 99 14.47 -6.16 12.97
CA ARG A 99 13.62 -7.36 13.04
C ARG A 99 13.69 -8.00 14.41
N MET A 100 12.57 -8.55 14.84
CA MET A 100 12.44 -9.32 16.07
C MET A 100 11.86 -10.68 15.72
N ALA A 101 12.47 -11.74 16.25
CA ALA A 101 11.91 -13.09 16.18
C ALA A 101 11.74 -13.64 17.60
N PHE A 102 10.51 -13.98 17.95
CA PHE A 102 10.22 -14.85 19.09
C PHE A 102 10.48 -16.31 18.70
N GLN A 103 10.19 -17.23 19.62
CA GLN A 103 10.29 -18.66 19.35
C GLN A 103 9.48 -19.04 18.09
N VAL A 104 10.14 -19.71 17.16
CA VAL A 104 9.55 -20.25 15.93
C VAL A 104 9.69 -21.76 15.87
N ALA A 105 8.89 -22.41 15.02
CA ALA A 105 8.85 -23.87 14.94
C ALA A 105 10.11 -24.47 14.31
N SER A 106 10.73 -23.77 13.35
CA SER A 106 11.85 -24.33 12.58
C SER A 106 12.97 -23.33 12.30
N GLN A 107 14.15 -23.87 11.97
CA GLN A 107 15.27 -23.06 11.50
C GLN A 107 14.96 -22.34 10.17
N ILE A 108 14.06 -22.90 9.36
CA ILE A 108 13.60 -22.27 8.11
C ILE A 108 12.85 -20.99 8.44
N ASP A 109 11.91 -21.03 9.39
CA ASP A 109 11.15 -19.86 9.84
C ASP A 109 12.09 -18.79 10.44
N SER A 110 13.08 -19.20 11.22
CA SER A 110 14.10 -18.29 11.75
C SER A 110 14.84 -17.57 10.62
N ARG A 111 15.23 -18.30 9.56
CA ARG A 111 15.88 -17.72 8.39
C ARG A 111 14.96 -16.82 7.60
N THR A 112 13.66 -17.12 7.53
CA THR A 112 12.70 -16.23 6.88
C THR A 112 12.66 -14.87 7.57
N ILE A 113 12.73 -14.81 8.91
CA ILE A 113 12.66 -13.55 9.67
C ILE A 113 14.03 -12.86 9.76
N LEU A 114 15.08 -13.57 10.15
CA LEU A 114 16.38 -12.99 10.54
C LEU A 114 17.49 -13.19 9.51
N ASP A 115 17.21 -13.87 8.40
CA ASP A 115 18.21 -14.36 7.44
C ASP A 115 19.26 -15.32 8.07
N MET A 116 19.00 -15.80 9.28
CA MET A 116 19.84 -16.75 10.02
C MET A 116 19.01 -17.66 10.95
N GLY A 117 19.60 -18.79 11.35
CA GLY A 117 19.02 -19.65 12.37
C GLY A 117 19.25 -19.11 13.79
N GLY A 118 18.47 -19.57 14.75
CA GLY A 118 18.62 -19.26 16.17
C GLY A 118 17.29 -19.08 16.89
N ALA A 119 16.25 -18.58 16.21
CA ALA A 119 14.95 -18.33 16.82
C ALA A 119 14.22 -19.64 17.19
N GLU A 120 14.52 -20.74 16.50
CA GLU A 120 13.98 -22.08 16.81
C GLU A 120 14.48 -22.65 18.15
N LYS A 121 15.52 -22.04 18.72
CA LYS A 121 16.14 -22.46 19.99
C LYS A 121 15.70 -21.61 21.18
N LEU A 122 14.82 -20.63 20.95
CA LEU A 122 14.28 -19.79 22.02
C LEU A 122 13.33 -20.59 22.91
N LEU A 123 13.14 -20.10 24.12
CA LEU A 123 12.38 -20.79 25.18
C LEU A 123 10.88 -20.44 25.17
N GLY A 124 10.45 -19.49 24.33
CA GLY A 124 9.10 -18.93 24.36
C GLY A 124 8.94 -17.89 25.47
N ASN A 125 7.70 -17.54 25.83
CA ASN A 125 7.36 -16.66 26.96
C ASN A 125 8.16 -15.34 27.00
N GLY A 126 8.28 -14.67 25.85
CA GLY A 126 8.97 -13.38 25.73
C GLY A 126 10.46 -13.47 25.38
N ASP A 127 11.06 -14.66 25.34
CA ASP A 127 12.44 -14.84 24.84
C ASP A 127 12.49 -14.57 23.33
N MET A 128 13.37 -13.67 22.91
CA MET A 128 13.46 -13.19 21.53
C MET A 128 14.88 -12.92 21.06
N LEU A 129 15.07 -12.94 19.74
CA LEU A 129 16.24 -12.40 19.06
C LEU A 129 15.88 -11.08 18.41
N PHE A 130 16.62 -10.02 18.73
CA PHE A 130 16.48 -8.70 18.12
C PHE A 130 17.68 -8.40 17.22
N LEU A 131 17.41 -8.19 15.93
CA LEU A 131 18.36 -7.74 14.93
C LEU A 131 18.12 -6.25 14.64
N ALA A 132 19.02 -5.39 15.11
CA ALA A 132 19.00 -3.98 14.77
C ALA A 132 19.45 -3.78 13.31
N GLY A 133 18.89 -2.78 12.61
CA GLY A 133 19.19 -2.53 11.19
C GLY A 133 20.64 -2.18 10.85
N ASN A 134 21.48 -1.89 11.84
CA ASN A 134 22.91 -1.62 11.69
C ASN A 134 23.81 -2.72 12.31
N SER A 135 23.23 -3.83 12.77
CA SER A 135 23.96 -4.93 13.39
C SER A 135 24.06 -6.13 12.45
N ALA A 136 25.22 -6.80 12.47
CA ALA A 136 25.43 -8.05 11.73
C ALA A 136 24.90 -9.29 12.47
N LYS A 137 24.67 -9.19 13.79
CA LYS A 137 24.20 -10.30 14.62
C LYS A 137 23.04 -9.86 15.53
N PRO A 138 22.03 -10.72 15.74
CA PRO A 138 20.97 -10.43 16.68
C PRO A 138 21.50 -10.55 18.11
N ILE A 139 20.90 -9.77 19.00
CA ILE A 139 21.06 -9.92 20.44
C ILE A 139 19.87 -10.69 21.01
N ARG A 140 20.11 -11.56 21.98
CA ARG A 140 19.04 -12.24 22.70
C ARG A 140 18.50 -11.33 23.80
N VAL A 141 17.19 -11.17 23.85
CA VAL A 141 16.49 -10.26 24.77
C VAL A 141 15.31 -10.99 25.39
N GLN A 142 15.06 -10.72 26.67
CA GLN A 142 13.84 -11.15 27.35
C GLN A 142 12.82 -10.02 27.31
N GLY A 143 11.69 -10.25 26.65
CA GLY A 143 10.56 -9.33 26.61
C GLY A 143 9.91 -9.19 27.99
N GLY A 144 9.47 -7.97 28.30
CA GLY A 144 8.65 -7.71 29.49
C GLY A 144 7.26 -8.33 29.33
N TYR A 145 6.82 -9.08 30.32
CA TYR A 145 5.44 -9.56 30.39
C TYR A 145 4.54 -8.43 30.90
N VAL A 146 3.46 -8.18 30.17
CA VAL A 146 2.40 -7.25 30.58
C VAL A 146 1.09 -8.01 30.57
N SER A 147 0.41 -8.05 31.71
CA SER A 147 -0.87 -8.74 31.82
C SER A 147 -2.01 -7.92 31.21
N GLU A 148 -3.09 -8.59 30.80
CA GLU A 148 -4.32 -7.92 30.33
C GLU A 148 -4.87 -6.92 31.35
N LYS A 149 -4.70 -7.22 32.65
CA LYS A 149 -5.11 -6.32 33.74
C LYS A 149 -4.30 -5.02 33.72
N GLU A 150 -2.99 -5.09 33.45
CA GLU A 150 -2.14 -3.91 33.33
C GLU A 150 -2.46 -3.11 32.07
N ILE A 151 -2.67 -3.79 30.94
CA ILE A 151 -3.12 -3.15 29.69
C ILE A 151 -4.41 -2.38 29.95
N LYS A 152 -5.42 -3.03 30.55
CA LYS A 152 -6.71 -2.41 30.86
C LYS A 152 -6.58 -1.17 31.75
N LYS A 153 -5.74 -1.25 32.79
CA LYS A 153 -5.48 -0.09 33.68
C LYS A 153 -4.94 1.11 32.90
N VAL A 154 -4.00 0.88 31.98
CA VAL A 154 -3.41 1.95 31.17
C VAL A 154 -4.45 2.49 30.17
N THR A 155 -5.18 1.63 29.47
CA THR A 155 -6.21 2.07 28.51
C THR A 155 -7.34 2.84 29.18
N ASP A 156 -7.78 2.41 30.37
CA ASP A 156 -8.83 3.08 31.14
C ASP A 156 -8.35 4.43 31.67
N TYR A 157 -7.08 4.54 32.05
CA TYR A 157 -6.48 5.82 32.42
C TYR A 157 -6.46 6.80 31.24
N LEU A 158 -6.03 6.34 30.06
CA LEU A 158 -5.97 7.18 28.85
C LEU A 158 -7.36 7.65 28.41
N ARG A 159 -8.37 6.76 28.40
CA ARG A 159 -9.75 7.10 28.03
C ARG A 159 -10.40 8.15 28.94
N LYS A 160 -9.95 8.27 30.20
CA LYS A 160 -10.45 9.29 31.13
C LYS A 160 -9.82 10.67 30.88
N GLY A 161 -8.61 10.70 30.33
CA GLY A 161 -7.82 11.93 30.16
C GLY A 161 -7.94 12.56 28.77
N CYS A 162 -8.30 11.78 27.75
CA CYS A 162 -8.39 12.25 26.36
C CYS A 162 -9.51 11.53 25.61
N GLU A 163 -10.32 12.28 24.87
CA GLU A 163 -11.18 11.71 23.84
C GLU A 163 -10.36 11.44 22.57
N PRO A 164 -10.54 10.29 21.92
CA PRO A 164 -9.85 9.99 20.67
C PRO A 164 -10.36 10.90 19.55
N GLU A 165 -9.46 11.63 18.92
CA GLU A 165 -9.74 12.36 17.68
C GLU A 165 -9.52 11.42 16.48
N TYR A 166 -10.62 10.92 15.91
CA TYR A 166 -10.58 10.11 14.71
C TYR A 166 -10.60 11.02 13.47
N LYS A 167 -9.73 10.72 12.50
CA LYS A 167 -9.73 11.43 11.22
C LYS A 167 -10.64 10.72 10.22
N ASP A 168 -11.74 11.36 9.84
CA ASP A 168 -12.73 10.84 8.88
C ASP A 168 -12.12 10.48 7.50
N GLU A 169 -10.97 11.08 7.16
CA GLU A 169 -10.19 10.78 5.95
C GLU A 169 -9.70 9.32 5.90
N LEU A 170 -9.49 8.69 7.05
CA LEU A 170 -9.08 7.28 7.14
C LEU A 170 -10.22 6.35 6.71
N ASP A 171 -11.45 6.66 7.12
CA ASP A 171 -12.64 5.84 6.85
C ASP A 171 -13.21 6.07 5.44
N SER A 172 -13.14 7.31 4.94
CA SER A 172 -13.60 7.68 3.59
C SER A 172 -12.64 7.24 2.47
N SER A 173 -11.41 6.84 2.81
CA SER A 173 -10.44 6.27 1.86
C SER A 173 -10.84 4.90 1.28
N GLY A 174 -12.00 4.36 1.68
CA GLY A 174 -12.67 3.22 1.05
C GLY A 174 -13.78 3.59 0.04
N THR A 175 -14.24 4.84 0.04
CA THR A 175 -15.45 5.25 -0.72
C THR A 175 -15.23 6.43 -1.65
N GLU A 176 -14.15 7.20 -1.48
CA GLU A 176 -13.75 8.19 -2.48
C GLU A 176 -12.57 7.67 -3.29
N SER A 177 -12.90 6.97 -4.38
CA SER A 177 -12.11 7.05 -5.61
C SER A 177 -12.21 8.49 -6.15
N ARG A 178 -11.68 9.46 -5.40
CA ARG A 178 -11.29 10.73 -6.00
C ARG A 178 -10.15 10.37 -6.94
N ARG A 179 -10.51 10.36 -8.23
CA ARG A 179 -9.62 10.48 -9.38
C ARG A 179 -8.75 11.73 -9.20
N THR A 180 -7.79 11.70 -8.27
CA THR A 180 -6.62 12.57 -8.35
C THR A 180 -5.74 11.94 -9.40
N SER A 181 -5.99 12.38 -10.63
CA SER A 181 -5.12 12.22 -11.78
C SER A 181 -3.74 12.74 -11.40
N PHE A 182 -2.90 11.86 -10.87
CA PHE A 182 -1.47 12.05 -10.93
C PHE A 182 -1.06 11.81 -12.37
N SER A 183 -0.94 12.92 -13.10
CA SER A 183 -0.25 13.00 -14.37
C SER A 183 1.18 12.50 -14.17
N ALA A 184 1.39 11.23 -14.51
CA ALA A 184 2.69 10.65 -14.76
C ALA A 184 2.64 10.10 -16.20
N ASP A 185 3.04 10.98 -17.13
CA ASP A 185 3.66 10.66 -18.42
C ASP A 185 2.94 9.58 -19.26
N GLY A 186 1.83 9.96 -19.92
CA GLY A 186 1.19 9.07 -20.89
C GLY A 186 -0.14 9.52 -21.54
N SER A 187 -0.62 10.75 -21.33
CA SER A 187 -1.94 11.17 -21.82
C SER A 187 -2.01 11.48 -23.32
N GLU A 188 -0.94 12.00 -23.93
CA GLU A 188 -0.99 12.37 -25.36
C GLU A 188 -1.16 11.15 -26.27
N ALA A 189 -0.49 10.05 -25.96
CA ALA A 189 -0.51 8.87 -26.82
C ALA A 189 -1.82 8.06 -26.67
N ASP A 190 -2.48 8.08 -25.51
CA ASP A 190 -3.75 7.37 -25.29
C ASP A 190 -4.94 8.13 -25.93
N ASP A 191 -4.88 9.47 -26.03
CA ASP A 191 -5.84 10.26 -26.80
C ASP A 191 -5.68 10.05 -28.32
N GLU A 192 -4.45 9.89 -28.84
CA GLU A 192 -4.19 9.63 -30.27
C GLU A 192 -4.83 8.31 -30.76
N LEU A 193 -4.81 7.26 -29.94
CA LEU A 193 -5.34 5.94 -30.31
C LEU A 193 -6.80 5.73 -29.92
N TYR A 194 -7.43 6.70 -29.24
CA TYR A 194 -8.79 6.58 -28.76
C TYR A 194 -9.79 6.43 -29.92
N GLU A 195 -9.70 7.28 -30.95
CA GLU A 195 -10.62 7.23 -32.10
C GLU A 195 -10.44 5.94 -32.91
N GLU A 196 -9.20 5.44 -33.05
CA GLU A 196 -8.94 4.16 -33.69
C GLU A 196 -9.50 2.98 -32.86
N ALA A 197 -9.33 3.02 -31.54
CA ALA A 197 -9.89 2.03 -30.62
C ALA A 197 -11.42 1.99 -30.68
N LYS A 198 -12.06 3.17 -30.69
CA LYS A 198 -13.51 3.33 -30.83
C LYS A 198 -14.00 2.70 -32.14
N ALA A 199 -13.37 3.05 -33.27
CA ALA A 199 -13.73 2.52 -34.58
C ALA A 199 -13.59 0.99 -34.66
N GLU A 200 -12.51 0.42 -34.11
CA GLU A 200 -12.29 -1.03 -34.10
C GLU A 200 -13.27 -1.78 -33.21
N VAL A 201 -13.63 -1.21 -32.05
CA VAL A 201 -14.60 -1.81 -31.12
C VAL A 201 -16.00 -1.79 -31.72
N ILE A 202 -16.41 -0.67 -32.33
CA ILE A 202 -17.68 -0.56 -33.05
C ILE A 202 -17.73 -1.56 -34.21
N ARG A 203 -16.67 -1.63 -35.03
CA ARG A 203 -16.60 -2.57 -36.16
C ARG A 203 -16.66 -4.03 -35.71
N ALA A 204 -16.04 -4.36 -34.58
CA ALA A 204 -15.99 -5.73 -34.07
C ALA A 204 -17.26 -6.13 -33.28
N GLY A 205 -18.07 -5.16 -32.85
CA GLY A 205 -19.26 -5.37 -32.02
C GLY A 205 -18.97 -5.91 -30.61
N LYS A 206 -17.69 -5.91 -30.19
CA LYS A 206 -17.24 -6.40 -28.88
C LYS A 206 -15.94 -5.73 -28.47
N ALA A 207 -15.79 -5.41 -27.18
CA ALA A 207 -14.57 -4.83 -26.63
C ALA A 207 -13.81 -5.84 -25.76
N SER A 208 -12.52 -6.03 -26.02
CA SER A 208 -11.63 -6.83 -25.14
C SER A 208 -10.19 -6.38 -25.29
N ALA A 209 -9.40 -6.48 -24.21
CA ALA A 209 -8.02 -6.00 -24.20
C ALA A 209 -7.21 -6.69 -25.31
N SER A 210 -7.39 -8.00 -25.47
CA SER A 210 -6.73 -8.79 -26.51
C SER A 210 -7.11 -8.38 -27.94
N LEU A 211 -8.32 -7.85 -28.17
CA LEU A 211 -8.73 -7.32 -29.47
C LEU A 211 -7.92 -6.06 -29.81
N LEU A 212 -7.86 -5.10 -28.88
CA LEU A 212 -7.15 -3.83 -29.08
C LEU A 212 -5.63 -4.02 -29.16
N GLN A 213 -5.07 -4.95 -28.37
CA GLN A 213 -3.64 -5.32 -28.48
C GLN A 213 -3.26 -5.75 -29.90
N ARG A 214 -4.09 -6.57 -30.54
CA ARG A 214 -3.82 -7.10 -31.88
C ARG A 214 -4.05 -6.07 -32.98
N ARG A 215 -5.09 -5.22 -32.84
CA ARG A 215 -5.47 -4.22 -33.84
C ARG A 215 -4.57 -3.00 -33.82
N LEU A 216 -4.30 -2.46 -32.63
CA LEU A 216 -3.52 -1.22 -32.44
C LEU A 216 -2.04 -1.47 -32.11
N ARG A 217 -1.62 -2.74 -32.05
CA ARG A 217 -0.24 -3.16 -31.70
C ARG A 217 0.26 -2.56 -30.38
N VAL A 218 -0.64 -2.42 -29.41
CA VAL A 218 -0.35 -1.87 -28.07
C VAL A 218 -0.17 -2.97 -27.02
N GLY A 219 0.57 -2.66 -25.95
CA GLY A 219 0.72 -3.55 -24.79
C GLY A 219 -0.59 -3.73 -23.99
N TYR A 220 -0.67 -4.80 -23.18
CA TYR A 220 -1.88 -5.17 -22.44
C TYR A 220 -2.39 -4.04 -21.53
N ALA A 221 -1.50 -3.42 -20.76
CA ALA A 221 -1.84 -2.34 -19.84
C ALA A 221 -2.40 -1.08 -20.54
N ARG A 222 -2.05 -0.88 -21.82
CA ARG A 222 -2.56 0.23 -22.64
C ARG A 222 -3.90 -0.12 -23.27
N ALA A 223 -4.04 -1.36 -23.76
CA ALA A 223 -5.31 -1.87 -24.26
C ALA A 223 -6.40 -1.91 -23.18
N ALA A 224 -6.06 -2.27 -21.94
CA ALA A 224 -6.99 -2.24 -20.81
C ALA A 224 -7.46 -0.81 -20.51
N ARG A 225 -6.51 0.15 -20.46
CA ARG A 225 -6.84 1.57 -20.27
C ARG A 225 -7.74 2.14 -21.36
N LEU A 226 -7.49 1.82 -22.63
CA LEU A 226 -8.35 2.27 -23.73
C LEU A 226 -9.78 1.74 -23.59
N ILE A 227 -9.98 0.54 -23.04
CA ILE A 227 -11.31 -0.03 -22.80
C ILE A 227 -12.01 0.68 -21.65
N ASP A 228 -11.29 1.00 -20.58
CA ASP A 228 -11.85 1.75 -19.46
C ASP A 228 -12.24 3.18 -19.90
N ILE A 229 -11.46 3.81 -20.78
CA ILE A 229 -11.81 5.13 -21.37
C ILE A 229 -13.05 5.01 -22.27
N LEU A 230 -13.17 3.95 -23.06
CA LEU A 230 -14.35 3.70 -23.90
C LEU A 230 -15.62 3.40 -23.07
N GLU A 231 -15.47 2.78 -21.90
CA GLU A 231 -16.56 2.59 -20.92
C GLU A 231 -16.96 3.92 -20.28
N ASP A 232 -15.99 4.69 -19.77
CA ASP A 232 -16.22 6.01 -19.16
C ASP A 232 -16.90 6.99 -20.14
N ARG A 233 -16.65 6.84 -21.45
CA ARG A 233 -17.28 7.63 -22.52
C ARG A 233 -18.55 6.98 -23.12
N GLY A 234 -19.03 5.88 -22.55
CA GLY A 234 -20.31 5.26 -22.91
C GLY A 234 -20.33 4.51 -24.26
N VAL A 235 -19.17 4.20 -24.83
CA VAL A 235 -19.06 3.39 -26.07
C VAL A 235 -19.21 1.89 -25.76
N VAL A 236 -18.80 1.47 -24.56
CA VAL A 236 -18.75 0.06 -24.15
C VAL A 236 -19.50 -0.13 -22.83
N GLY A 237 -20.18 -1.27 -22.70
CA GLY A 237 -20.90 -1.69 -21.50
C GLY A 237 -20.02 -1.97 -20.28
N PRO A 238 -20.64 -2.03 -19.09
CA PRO A 238 -19.93 -2.28 -17.85
C PRO A 238 -19.25 -3.64 -17.85
N SER A 239 -18.13 -3.73 -17.12
CA SER A 239 -17.30 -4.95 -17.07
C SER A 239 -18.02 -6.13 -16.39
N ASP A 240 -18.40 -7.16 -17.15
CA ASP A 240 -18.91 -8.45 -16.62
C ASP A 240 -17.78 -9.49 -16.49
N GLY A 241 -16.79 -9.18 -15.63
CA GLY A 241 -15.65 -10.05 -15.36
C GLY A 241 -14.67 -10.20 -16.54
N ALA A 242 -14.25 -11.44 -16.85
CA ALA A 242 -13.22 -11.74 -17.85
C ALA A 242 -13.73 -11.81 -19.31
N LYS A 243 -15.01 -11.51 -19.55
CA LYS A 243 -15.65 -11.61 -20.87
C LYS A 243 -15.50 -10.32 -21.68
N ALA A 244 -15.63 -10.46 -23.00
CA ALA A 244 -15.71 -9.30 -23.89
C ALA A 244 -16.96 -8.49 -23.57
N ARG A 245 -16.83 -7.16 -23.55
CA ARG A 245 -17.90 -6.23 -23.20
C ARG A 245 -18.74 -5.90 -24.43
N ASP A 246 -20.03 -5.72 -24.22
CA ASP A 246 -20.98 -5.32 -25.26
C ASP A 246 -20.74 -3.86 -25.67
N VAL A 247 -20.97 -3.56 -26.96
CA VAL A 247 -20.77 -2.21 -27.51
C VAL A 247 -22.12 -1.55 -27.66
N PHE A 248 -22.29 -0.35 -27.11
CA PHE A 248 -23.51 0.42 -27.29
C PHE A 248 -23.44 1.09 -28.67
N GLU A 249 -24.35 0.73 -29.57
CA GLU A 249 -24.40 1.27 -30.93
C GLU A 249 -24.62 2.80 -30.92
N ASP A 250 -23.75 3.53 -31.62
CA ASP A 250 -24.17 4.71 -32.39
C ASP A 250 -24.36 4.22 -33.83
N LYS A 251 -25.56 3.74 -34.16
CA LYS A 251 -25.96 3.57 -35.55
C LYS A 251 -26.04 4.96 -36.14
N GLY A 252 -25.00 5.31 -36.90
CA GLY A 252 -24.92 6.58 -37.60
C GLY A 252 -26.24 6.90 -38.28
N ALA A 253 -26.70 8.13 -38.05
CA ALA A 253 -27.59 8.81 -38.97
C ALA A 253 -26.90 8.86 -40.34
N GLU A 254 -27.24 7.92 -41.21
CA GLU A 254 -27.11 8.14 -42.65
C GLU A 254 -28.24 9.11 -43.04
N GLU A 255 -27.82 10.30 -43.44
CA GLU A 255 -28.65 11.39 -43.96
C GLU A 255 -29.46 10.91 -45.19
N GLU A 256 -30.76 11.18 -45.15
CA GLU A 256 -31.56 11.39 -46.36
C GLU A 256 -31.03 12.64 -47.08
N ILE A 257 -30.51 12.49 -48.30
CA ILE A 257 -30.83 13.32 -49.48
C ILE A 257 -30.83 12.42 -50.73
#